data_AF-A0A5A7TP17-F1
#
_entry.id   AF-A0A5A7TP17-F1
#
_cell.length_a   1.000
_cell.length_b   1.000
_cell.length_c   1.000
_cell.angle_alpha   90.00
_cell.angle_beta   90.00
_cell.angle_gamma   90.00
#
_symmetry.space_group_name_H-M   'P 1'
#
loop_
_entity.id
_entity.type
_entity.pdbx_description
1 polymer ?
#
loop_
_entity_poly.entity_id
_entity_poly.type
_entity_poly.pdbx_seq_one_letter_code
_entity_poly.pdbx_strand_id
1 'polypeptide(L)'
;MGGSTTPPPPPSPPHSSYSSHFITAFNRLFAAVYAAAILALFYHHILSILRNSSISSSLISLALLVADFILAFMWVAGQSFRMIPVRRREFPEKLKRLAEEDFDFPAVDVFICTTDPDKEPPMSVVNSVLSVGKISVYISDDGGGEVR
;
A
#
# COMPACT_ATOMS: atom_id res chain seq x y z
N MET A 1 -54.47 -14.28 8.99
CA MET A 1 -53.53 -14.10 7.87
C MET A 1 -52.69 -12.88 8.18
N GLY A 2 -51.40 -13.04 8.40
CA GLY A 2 -50.49 -11.96 8.76
C GLY A 2 -49.06 -12.45 8.67
N GLY A 3 -48.58 -12.67 7.44
CA GLY A 3 -47.19 -13.04 7.20
C GLY A 3 -46.31 -11.83 7.46
N SER A 4 -45.51 -11.89 8.52
CA SER A 4 -44.48 -10.89 8.82
C SER A 4 -43.37 -11.00 7.77
N THR A 5 -43.42 -10.18 6.73
CA THR A 5 -42.33 -10.01 5.78
C THR A 5 -41.24 -9.16 6.44
N THR A 6 -40.29 -9.81 7.10
CA THR A 6 -39.03 -9.17 7.46
C THR A 6 -38.27 -8.83 6.18
N PRO A 7 -37.84 -7.58 5.99
CA PRO A 7 -37.04 -7.20 4.83
C PRO A 7 -35.70 -7.96 4.86
N PRO A 8 -35.14 -8.29 3.68
CA PRO A 8 -33.85 -8.98 3.59
C PRO A 8 -32.75 -8.14 4.25
N PRO A 9 -31.76 -8.79 4.88
CA PRO A 9 -30.64 -8.08 5.50
C PRO A 9 -29.86 -7.29 4.43
N PRO A 10 -29.31 -6.11 4.79
CA PRO A 10 -28.55 -5.31 3.85
C PRO A 10 -27.33 -6.09 3.32
N PRO A 11 -26.97 -5.89 2.04
CA PRO A 11 -25.85 -6.60 1.42
C PRO A 11 -24.54 -6.29 2.16
N SER A 12 -23.80 -7.35 2.50
CA SER A 12 -22.47 -7.22 3.11
C SER A 12 -21.52 -6.44 2.18
N PRO A 13 -20.67 -5.55 2.69
CA PRO A 13 -19.75 -4.79 1.85
C PRO A 13 -18.87 -5.74 1.01
N PRO A 14 -18.59 -5.40 -0.27
CA PRO A 14 -17.83 -6.26 -1.19
C PRO A 14 -16.38 -6.44 -0.76
N HIS A 15 -15.91 -5.61 0.18
CA HIS A 15 -14.55 -5.65 0.71
C HIS A 15 -14.58 -5.58 2.23
N SER A 16 -13.91 -6.53 2.90
CA SER A 16 -13.69 -6.49 4.34
C SER A 16 -12.24 -6.10 4.61
N SER A 17 -12.02 -4.90 5.14
CA SER A 17 -10.71 -4.49 5.64
C SER A 17 -10.48 -5.14 7.01
N TYR A 18 -9.42 -5.93 7.16
CA TYR A 18 -9.02 -6.50 8.45
C TYR A 18 -7.67 -5.93 8.87
N SER A 19 -7.61 -5.35 10.07
CA SER A 19 -6.35 -4.96 10.70
C SER A 19 -5.88 -6.08 11.61
N SER A 20 -4.68 -6.62 11.36
CA SER A 20 -4.09 -7.64 12.22
C SER A 20 -3.58 -6.99 13.50
N HIS A 21 -4.37 -7.04 14.58
CA HIS A 21 -4.05 -6.44 15.88
C HIS A 21 -2.64 -6.80 16.40
N PHE A 22 -2.18 -8.03 16.18
CA PHE A 22 -0.83 -8.48 16.57
C PHE A 22 0.31 -7.73 15.87
N ILE A 23 0.15 -7.43 14.58
CA ILE A 23 1.19 -6.76 13.78
C ILE A 23 1.23 -5.28 14.15
N THR A 24 0.06 -4.68 14.35
CA THR A 24 -0.05 -3.31 14.83
C THR A 24 0.56 -3.16 16.22
N ALA A 25 0.34 -4.10 17.13
CA ALA A 25 0.95 -4.10 18.47
C ALA A 25 2.47 -4.25 18.41
N PHE A 26 2.98 -5.18 17.60
CA PHE A 26 4.42 -5.37 17.41
C PHE A 26 5.09 -4.13 16.81
N ASN A 27 4.50 -3.53 15.76
CA ASN A 27 5.01 -2.30 15.15
C ASN A 27 5.04 -1.14 16.15
N ARG A 28 4.04 -1.03 17.03
CA ARG A 28 4.00 -0.01 18.09
C ARG A 28 5.08 -0.21 19.14
N LEU A 29 5.30 -1.45 19.59
CA LEU A 29 6.36 -1.77 20.55
C LEU A 29 7.74 -1.46 19.95
N PHE A 30 7.98 -1.91 18.72
CA PHE A 30 9.19 -1.61 17.98
C PHE A 30 9.39 -0.09 17.84
N ALA A 31 8.32 0.64 17.52
CA ALA A 31 8.37 2.09 17.41
C ALA A 31 8.76 2.78 18.73
N ALA A 32 8.20 2.32 19.86
CA ALA A 32 8.52 2.85 21.18
C ALA A 32 9.98 2.63 21.58
N VAL A 33 10.53 1.43 21.30
CA VAL A 33 11.94 1.12 21.57
C VAL A 33 12.88 2.01 20.77
N TYR A 34 12.60 2.18 19.46
CA TYR A 34 13.40 3.06 18.62
C TYR A 34 13.32 4.53 19.05
N ALA A 35 12.13 5.01 19.40
CA ALA A 35 11.94 6.36 19.91
C ALA A 35 12.75 6.59 21.21
N ALA A 36 12.75 5.63 22.13
CA ALA A 36 13.55 5.70 23.36
C ALA A 36 15.06 5.75 23.06
N ALA A 37 15.54 4.96 22.09
CA ALA A 37 16.95 4.97 21.69
C ALA A 37 17.37 6.32 21.10
N ILE A 38 16.56 6.91 20.21
CA ILE A 38 16.82 8.24 19.62
C ILE A 38 16.83 9.32 20.71
N LEU A 39 15.90 9.28 21.66
CA LEU A 39 15.86 10.23 22.78
C LEU A 39 17.09 10.12 23.68
N ALA A 40 17.58 8.90 23.94
CA ALA A 40 18.80 8.68 24.70
C ALA A 40 20.03 9.25 23.99
N LEU A 41 20.13 9.10 22.66
CA LEU A 41 21.19 9.70 21.86
C LEU A 41 21.15 11.23 21.94
N PHE A 42 19.99 11.85 21.72
CA PHE A 42 19.85 13.31 21.87
C PHE A 42 20.25 13.78 23.25
N TYR A 43 19.79 13.12 24.31
CA TYR A 43 20.15 13.47 25.67
C TYR A 43 21.67 13.40 25.89
N HIS A 44 22.32 12.34 25.41
CA HIS A 44 23.76 12.18 25.51
C HIS A 44 24.53 13.28 24.75
N HIS A 45 24.12 13.60 23.52
CA HIS A 45 24.76 14.64 22.72
C HIS A 45 24.57 16.03 23.31
N ILE A 46 23.38 16.36 23.81
CA ILE A 46 23.11 17.63 24.51
C ILE A 46 23.97 17.74 25.76
N LEU A 47 24.05 16.68 26.57
CA LEU A 47 24.87 16.66 27.78
C LEU A 47 26.36 16.79 27.45
N SER A 48 26.83 16.14 26.38
CA SER A 48 28.20 16.25 25.89
C SER A 48 28.54 17.70 25.50
N ILE A 49 27.64 18.38 24.79
CA ILE A 49 27.79 19.80 24.41
C ILE A 49 27.85 20.71 25.65
N LEU A 50 27.00 20.47 26.65
CA LEU A 50 26.93 21.28 27.87
C LEU A 50 28.14 21.09 28.80
N ARG A 51 28.69 19.88 28.85
CA ARG A 51 29.78 19.53 29.80
C ARG A 51 31.17 19.80 29.24
N ASN A 52 31.37 19.77 27.92
CA ASN A 52 32.69 19.98 27.34
C ASN A 52 33.01 21.45 27.09
N SER A 53 34.16 21.89 27.60
CA SER A 53 34.71 23.24 27.36
C SER A 53 35.51 23.35 26.05
N SER A 54 35.77 22.25 25.36
CA SER A 54 36.53 22.24 24.11
C SER A 54 35.62 22.43 22.90
N ILE A 55 35.93 23.44 22.08
CA ILE A 55 35.19 23.77 20.85
C ILE A 55 35.17 22.59 19.89
N SER A 56 36.29 21.89 19.68
CA SER A 56 36.36 20.76 18.75
C SER A 56 35.41 19.63 19.13
N SER A 57 35.32 19.30 20.41
CA SER A 57 34.40 18.24 20.87
C SER A 57 32.94 18.68 20.85
N SER A 58 32.67 19.96 21.10
CA SER A 58 31.34 20.55 20.93
C SER A 58 30.88 20.49 19.48
N LEU A 59 31.75 20.82 18.51
CA LEU A 59 31.46 20.72 17.08
C LEU A 59 31.17 19.29 16.63
N ILE A 60 31.94 18.31 17.11
CA ILE A 60 31.67 16.88 16.82
C ILE A 60 30.32 16.46 17.40
N SER A 61 30.04 16.84 18.64
CA SER A 61 28.76 16.51 19.29
C SER A 61 27.57 17.18 18.59
N LEU A 62 27.75 18.40 18.08
CA LEU A 62 26.76 19.12 17.28
C LEU A 62 26.52 18.43 15.93
N ALA A 63 27.57 18.01 15.23
CA ALA A 63 27.44 17.29 13.97
C ALA A 63 26.70 15.95 14.15
N LEU A 64 27.00 15.22 15.23
CA LEU A 64 26.28 13.98 15.58
C LEU A 64 24.82 14.27 15.93
N LEU A 65 24.53 15.33 16.68
CA LEU A 65 23.15 15.75 17.00
C LEU A 65 22.34 16.08 15.73
N VAL A 66 22.94 16.74 14.74
CA VAL A 66 22.28 17.01 13.45
C VAL A 66 22.06 15.72 12.67
N ALA A 67 23.03 14.80 12.65
CA ALA A 67 22.88 13.51 12.01
C ALA A 67 21.74 12.68 12.64
N ASP A 68 21.67 12.63 13.97
CA ASP A 68 20.58 11.97 14.70
C ASP A 68 19.22 12.61 14.44
N PHE A 69 19.17 13.93 14.26
CA PHE A 69 17.95 14.64 13.88
C PHE A 69 17.44 14.22 12.49
N ILE A 70 18.33 14.15 11.51
CA ILE A 70 17.99 13.69 10.15
C ILE A 70 17.57 12.21 10.19
N LEU A 71 18.28 11.37 10.95
CA LEU A 71 17.93 9.97 11.13
C LEU A 71 16.53 9.81 11.76
N ALA A 72 16.24 10.57 12.82
CA ALA A 72 14.94 10.58 13.48
C ALA A 72 13.82 11.02 12.52
N PHE A 73 14.06 12.07 11.72
CA PHE A 73 13.11 12.55 10.73
C PHE A 73 12.80 11.48 9.67
N MET A 74 13.83 10.87 9.07
CA MET A 74 13.66 9.79 8.10
C MET A 74 12.90 8.61 8.69
N TRP A 75 13.21 8.25 9.94
CA TRP A 75 12.53 7.18 10.65
C TRP A 75 11.05 7.50 10.90
N VAL A 76 10.71 8.70 11.40
CA VAL A 76 9.31 9.11 11.62
C VAL A 76 8.52 9.09 10.31
N ALA A 77 9.11 9.62 9.22
CA ALA A 77 8.49 9.59 7.90
C ALA A 77 8.21 8.14 7.44
N GLY A 78 9.14 7.22 7.68
CA GLY A 78 8.96 5.79 7.39
C GLY A 78 7.96 5.08 8.30
N GLN A 79 7.85 5.46 9.58
CA GLN A 79 6.90 4.87 10.52
C GLN A 79 5.44 5.14 10.13
N SER A 80 5.14 6.30 9.54
CA SER A 80 3.79 6.63 9.05
C SER A 80 3.22 5.54 8.13
N PHE A 81 4.05 4.92 7.28
CA PHE A 81 3.63 3.83 6.39
C PHE A 81 3.42 2.49 7.11
N ARG A 82 4.07 2.28 8.27
CA ARG A 82 4.03 0.99 9.00
C ARG A 82 2.94 0.94 10.08
N MET A 83 2.46 2.10 10.53
CA MET A 83 1.51 2.20 11.65
C MET A 83 0.08 1.81 11.28
N ILE A 84 -0.29 1.86 9.99
CA ILE A 84 -1.63 1.51 9.51
C ILE A 84 -1.50 0.54 8.32
N PRO A 85 -1.23 -0.75 8.56
CA PRO A 85 -1.22 -1.73 7.49
C PRO A 85 -2.65 -1.94 6.96
N VAL A 86 -2.95 -1.38 5.79
CA VAL A 86 -4.21 -1.62 5.08
C VAL A 86 -4.10 -2.95 4.35
N ARG A 87 -4.66 -4.01 4.92
CA ARG A 87 -4.81 -5.28 4.21
C ARG A 87 -6.18 -5.36 3.56
N ARG A 88 -6.15 -5.65 2.26
CA ARG A 88 -7.33 -5.88 1.44
C ARG A 88 -7.51 -7.38 1.23
N ARG A 89 -8.73 -7.88 1.44
CA ARG A 89 -9.11 -9.27 1.15
C ARG A 89 -10.19 -9.20 0.08
N GLU A 90 -9.91 -9.83 -1.05
CA GLU A 90 -10.83 -9.96 -2.17
C GLU A 90 -11.67 -11.24 -1.99
N PHE A 91 -12.93 -11.20 -2.41
CA PHE A 91 -13.86 -12.34 -2.38
C PHE A 91 -14.21 -12.77 -3.81
N PRO A 92 -13.29 -13.45 -4.54
CA PRO A 92 -13.51 -13.82 -5.94
C PRO A 92 -14.69 -14.79 -6.11
N GLU A 93 -15.03 -15.56 -5.07
CA GLU A 93 -16.18 -16.47 -5.07
C GLU A 93 -17.52 -15.73 -5.18
N LYS A 94 -17.64 -14.54 -4.57
CA LYS A 94 -18.85 -13.72 -4.69
C LYS A 94 -18.98 -13.13 -6.10
N LEU A 95 -17.84 -12.77 -6.71
CA LEU A 95 -17.80 -12.27 -8.08
C LEU A 95 -18.25 -13.35 -9.08
N LYS A 96 -17.80 -14.59 -8.89
CA LYS A 96 -18.20 -15.74 -9.72
C LYS A 96 -19.71 -16.02 -9.64
N ARG A 97 -20.29 -15.99 -8.43
CA ARG A 97 -21.74 -16.18 -8.26
C ARG A 97 -22.56 -15.08 -8.95
N LEU A 98 -22.12 -13.83 -8.86
CA LEU A 98 -22.76 -12.71 -9.56
C LEU A 98 -22.61 -12.80 -11.09
N ALA A 99 -21.51 -13.41 -11.58
CA ALA A 99 -21.34 -13.70 -13.00
C ALA A 99 -22.21 -14.86 -13.49
N GLU A 100 -22.50 -15.84 -12.64
CA GLU A 100 -23.46 -16.91 -12.94
C GLU A 100 -24.92 -16.42 -12.91
N GLU A 101 -25.21 -15.31 -12.22
CA GLU A 101 -26.53 -14.69 -12.10
C GLU A 101 -26.82 -13.60 -13.16
N ASP A 102 -26.04 -13.54 -14.26
CA ASP A 102 -26.19 -12.55 -15.37
C ASP A 102 -26.22 -11.08 -14.90
N PHE A 103 -25.45 -10.74 -13.86
CA PHE A 103 -25.36 -9.37 -13.38
C PHE A 103 -24.63 -8.48 -14.41
N ASP A 104 -25.18 -7.31 -14.75
CA ASP A 104 -24.58 -6.40 -15.74
C ASP A 104 -23.30 -5.77 -15.13
N PHE A 105 -22.14 -6.35 -15.45
CA PHE A 105 -20.86 -5.82 -15.03
C PHE A 105 -20.60 -4.47 -15.70
N PRO A 106 -19.98 -3.51 -14.99
CA PRO A 106 -19.52 -2.27 -15.62
C PRO A 106 -18.53 -2.61 -16.72
N ALA A 107 -18.64 -1.94 -17.87
CA ALA A 107 -17.68 -2.10 -18.95
C ALA A 107 -16.27 -1.77 -18.43
N VAL A 108 -15.36 -2.74 -18.57
CA VAL A 108 -13.95 -2.57 -18.19
C VAL A 108 -13.15 -2.33 -19.45
N ASP A 109 -12.43 -1.23 -19.50
CA ASP A 109 -11.55 -0.93 -20.63
C ASP A 109 -10.12 -1.37 -20.27
N VAL A 110 -9.53 -2.23 -21.10
CA VAL A 110 -8.15 -2.70 -20.93
C VAL A 110 -7.29 -1.98 -21.95
N PHE A 111 -6.39 -1.14 -21.45
CA PHE A 111 -5.41 -0.44 -22.29
C PHE A 111 -4.10 -1.21 -22.26
N ILE A 112 -3.64 -1.64 -23.43
CA ILE A 112 -2.35 -2.34 -23.57
C ILE A 112 -1.40 -1.41 -24.33
N CYS A 113 -0.37 -0.93 -23.65
CA CYS A 113 0.76 -0.26 -24.27
C CYS A 113 1.81 -1.34 -24.61
N THR A 114 1.84 -1.85 -25.83
CA THR A 114 2.92 -2.76 -26.26
C THR A 114 3.95 -2.01 -27.09
N THR A 115 5.23 -2.18 -26.80
CA THR A 115 6.33 -1.77 -27.69
C THR A 115 6.81 -2.92 -28.59
N ASP A 116 6.28 -4.15 -28.41
CA ASP A 116 6.61 -5.34 -29.21
C ASP A 116 5.54 -6.45 -29.00
N PRO A 117 4.60 -6.65 -29.94
CA PRO A 117 3.47 -7.59 -29.78
C PRO A 117 3.85 -9.08 -29.87
N ASP A 118 5.08 -9.42 -30.26
CA ASP A 118 5.51 -10.81 -30.47
C ASP A 118 5.98 -11.52 -29.18
N LYS A 119 6.25 -10.78 -28.09
CA LYS A 119 6.78 -11.36 -26.84
C LYS A 119 5.73 -11.71 -25.79
N GLU A 120 4.52 -11.15 -25.88
CA GLU A 120 3.46 -11.40 -24.92
C GLU A 120 2.14 -11.64 -25.66
N PRO A 121 1.72 -12.90 -25.94
CA PRO A 121 0.44 -13.13 -26.58
C PRO A 121 -0.70 -12.74 -25.61
N PRO A 122 -1.42 -11.63 -25.84
CA PRO A 122 -2.48 -11.15 -24.92
C PRO A 122 -3.69 -12.09 -24.93
N MET A 123 -3.75 -12.98 -25.94
CA MET A 123 -4.86 -13.86 -26.25
C MET A 123 -5.19 -14.88 -25.14
N SER A 124 -4.22 -15.31 -24.34
CA SER A 124 -4.48 -16.30 -23.27
C SER A 124 -5.18 -15.67 -22.05
N VAL A 125 -4.96 -14.38 -21.80
CA VAL A 125 -5.60 -13.62 -20.73
C VAL A 125 -6.98 -13.14 -21.19
N VAL A 126 -7.08 -12.67 -22.43
CA VAL A 126 -8.32 -12.13 -23.01
C VAL A 126 -9.46 -13.17 -23.01
N ASN A 127 -9.19 -14.45 -23.24
CA ASN A 127 -10.24 -15.48 -23.28
C ASN A 127 -10.79 -15.86 -21.88
N SER A 128 -9.99 -15.69 -20.82
CA SER A 128 -10.46 -15.92 -19.45
C SER A 128 -11.27 -14.74 -18.89
N VAL A 129 -11.11 -13.56 -19.49
CA VAL A 129 -11.82 -12.33 -19.10
C VAL A 129 -12.98 -12.01 -20.07
N LEU A 130 -12.98 -12.56 -21.30
CA LEU A 130 -14.10 -12.42 -22.26
C LEU A 130 -15.39 -13.11 -21.81
N SER A 131 -15.34 -14.07 -20.88
CA SER A 131 -16.55 -14.76 -20.41
C SER A 131 -17.40 -13.93 -19.44
N VAL A 132 -16.94 -12.74 -19.02
CA VAL A 132 -17.65 -11.89 -18.02
C VAL A 132 -18.33 -10.64 -18.60
N GLY A 133 -18.37 -10.51 -19.93
CA GLY A 133 -19.20 -9.51 -20.61
C GLY A 133 -18.59 -8.12 -20.71
N LYS A 134 -18.57 -7.61 -21.95
CA LYS A 134 -18.30 -6.21 -22.35
C LYS A 134 -16.97 -5.62 -21.86
N ILE A 135 -15.88 -6.07 -22.46
CA ILE A 135 -14.57 -5.40 -22.33
C ILE A 135 -14.21 -4.80 -23.68
N SER A 136 -13.91 -3.51 -23.69
CA SER A 136 -13.33 -2.86 -24.87
C SER A 136 -11.81 -2.82 -24.70
N VAL A 137 -11.08 -3.41 -25.65
CA VAL A 137 -9.62 -3.46 -25.62
C VAL A 137 -9.11 -2.39 -26.56
N TYR A 138 -8.39 -1.42 -26.01
CA TYR A 138 -7.73 -0.38 -26.78
C TYR A 138 -6.23 -0.67 -26.82
N ILE A 139 -5.70 -0.86 -28.02
CA ILE A 139 -4.27 -1.06 -28.26
C ILE A 139 -3.72 0.28 -28.74
N SER A 140 -2.77 0.84 -27.99
CA SER A 140 -2.05 2.05 -28.40
C SER A 140 -0.60 1.70 -28.65
N ASP A 141 -0.23 1.77 -29.92
CA ASP A 141 1.13 1.61 -30.37
C ASP A 141 1.87 2.95 -30.22
N ASP A 142 2.73 3.04 -29.20
CA ASP A 142 3.58 4.21 -28.94
C ASP A 142 4.98 4.04 -29.58
N GLY A 143 5.20 2.91 -30.27
CA GLY A 143 6.41 2.66 -31.04
C GLY A 143 6.22 3.21 -32.44
N GLY A 144 6.77 4.39 -32.74
CA GLY A 144 6.85 4.95 -34.09
C GLY A 144 7.70 4.11 -35.06
N GLY A 145 7.33 2.85 -35.28
CA GLY A 145 7.90 1.93 -36.24
C GLY A 145 7.30 2.18 -37.61
N GLU A 146 7.95 3.04 -38.39
CA GLU A 146 7.72 3.16 -39.82
C GLU A 146 7.91 1.78 -40.47
N VAL A 147 6.80 1.16 -40.89
CA VAL A 147 6.80 -0.08 -41.67
C VAL A 147 7.46 0.22 -43.03
N ARG A 148 8.61 -0.38 -43.27
CA ARG A 148 9.36 -0.30 -44.53
C ARG A 148 9.41 -1.65 -45.20
#